data_AF-B7ATK4-F1
#
_entry.id   AF-B7ATK4-F1
#
_cell.length_a   1.000
_cell.length_b   1.000
_cell.length_c   1.000
_cell.angle_alpha   90.00
_cell.angle_beta   90.00
_cell.angle_gamma   90.00
#
_symmetry.space_group_name_H-M   'P 1'
#
loop_
_entity.id
_entity.type
_entity.pdbx_description
1 polymer ?
#
loop_
_entity_poly.entity_id
_entity_poly.type
_entity_poly.pdbx_seq_one_letter_code
_entity_poly.pdbx_strand_id
1 'polypeptide(L)'
;MAFAMIAPDTQVLLFFIIPIKIKWLAYFDGIYIGLTIIIGYLSPLLGVLAQTSPALAQSLLRGFVSLGLLPYSSTFASICSSAYVNATAALVSMLNFLVFWLMTRKSSRTRGQKAFRKAMKVQQGHGTAGDSQNGRFEKINPVKARHYCAVCHRTELDAPNLEFRFCSKCDGNYEYCSDHLYTHVHVRNGNN
;
A
#
# COMPACT_ATOMS: atom_id res chain seq x y z
N MET A 1 -4.22 1.44 11.85
CA MET A 1 -4.50 2.64 11.02
C MET A 1 -3.71 2.75 9.72
N ALA A 2 -2.36 2.75 9.71
CA ALA A 2 -1.58 3.08 8.51
C ALA A 2 -1.73 2.11 7.31
N PHE A 3 -1.87 0.80 7.57
CA PHE A 3 -2.01 -0.23 6.53
C PHE A 3 -3.29 -0.06 5.67
N ALA A 4 -4.39 0.36 6.32
CA ALA A 4 -5.68 0.60 5.66
C ALA A 4 -5.64 1.75 4.64
N MET A 5 -4.69 2.67 4.74
CA MET A 5 -4.55 3.77 3.78
C MET A 5 -3.74 3.39 2.54
N ILE A 6 -2.84 2.42 2.65
CA ILE A 6 -1.95 1.99 1.55
C ILE A 6 -2.65 0.95 0.67
N ALA A 7 -3.41 0.05 1.28
CA ALA A 7 -4.13 -1.00 0.58
C ALA A 7 -5.56 -1.11 1.15
N PRO A 8 -6.49 -0.24 0.70
CA PRO A 8 -7.82 -0.17 1.30
C PRO A 8 -8.75 -1.29 0.79
N ASP A 9 -8.43 -1.90 -0.36
CA ASP A 9 -9.22 -2.98 -0.98
C ASP A 9 -8.71 -4.39 -0.66
N THR A 10 -7.61 -4.51 0.10
CA THR A 10 -7.16 -5.83 0.55
C THR A 10 -8.16 -6.41 1.55
N GLN A 11 -8.36 -7.72 1.44
CA GLN A 11 -9.28 -8.47 2.27
C GLN A 11 -8.47 -9.17 3.36
N VAL A 12 -8.93 -9.06 4.60
CA VAL A 12 -8.39 -9.84 5.71
C VAL A 12 -9.41 -10.90 6.06
N LEU A 13 -8.95 -12.14 6.20
CA LEU A 13 -9.78 -13.27 6.58
C LEU A 13 -9.97 -13.23 8.09
N LEU A 14 -11.10 -12.70 8.55
CA LEU A 14 -11.48 -12.70 9.97
C LEU A 14 -11.70 -14.16 10.42
N PHE A 15 -10.95 -14.60 11.43
CA PHE A 15 -10.90 -15.99 11.90
C PHE A 15 -10.64 -17.03 10.80
N PHE A 16 -9.92 -16.65 9.73
CA PHE A 16 -9.68 -17.50 8.55
C PHE A 16 -10.94 -17.94 7.79
N ILE A 17 -12.13 -17.43 8.14
CA ILE A 17 -13.43 -17.90 7.61
C ILE A 17 -14.17 -16.77 6.88
N ILE A 18 -14.19 -15.55 7.44
CA ILE A 18 -15.03 -14.47 6.90
C ILE A 18 -14.14 -13.42 6.22
N PRO A 19 -14.19 -13.27 4.87
CA PRO A 19 -13.44 -12.25 4.18
C PRO A 19 -14.06 -10.87 4.41
N ILE A 20 -13.37 -9.99 5.14
CA ILE A 20 -13.83 -8.62 5.42
C ILE A 20 -12.87 -7.62 4.78
N LYS A 21 -13.43 -6.62 4.07
CA LYS A 21 -12.65 -5.52 3.50
C LYS A 21 -12.08 -4.63 4.61
N ILE A 22 -10.80 -4.30 4.53
CA ILE A 22 -10.08 -3.51 5.57
C ILE A 22 -10.68 -2.13 5.79
N LYS A 23 -11.29 -1.50 4.78
CA LYS A 23 -12.03 -0.23 4.90
C LYS A 23 -13.02 -0.22 6.06
N TRP A 24 -13.78 -1.30 6.27
CA TRP A 24 -14.78 -1.40 7.34
C TRP A 24 -14.14 -1.57 8.71
N LEU A 25 -13.08 -2.37 8.79
CA LEU A 25 -12.34 -2.59 10.03
C LEU A 25 -11.65 -1.31 10.50
N ALA A 26 -11.14 -0.51 9.56
CA ALA A 26 -10.57 0.81 9.85
C ALA A 26 -11.61 1.80 10.40
N TYR A 27 -12.84 1.78 9.89
CA TYR A 27 -13.93 2.61 10.43
C TYR A 27 -14.33 2.19 11.84
N PHE A 28 -14.46 0.88 12.08
CA PHE A 28 -14.78 0.34 13.40
C PHE A 28 -13.69 0.66 14.44
N ASP A 29 -12.42 0.39 14.10
CA ASP A 29 -11.26 0.71 14.95
C ASP A 29 -11.18 2.23 15.22
N GLY A 30 -11.45 3.06 14.20
CA GLY A 30 -11.50 4.52 14.33
C GLY A 30 -12.60 5.00 15.27
N ILE A 31 -13.81 4.44 15.16
CA ILE A 31 -14.92 4.73 16.09
C ILE A 31 -14.56 4.31 17.50
N TYR A 32 -14.03 3.10 17.67
CA TYR A 32 -13.64 2.58 18.97
C TYR A 32 -12.63 3.49 19.66
N ILE A 33 -11.56 3.88 18.96
CA ILE A 33 -10.56 4.82 19.47
C ILE A 33 -11.22 6.18 19.79
N GLY A 34 -12.09 6.70 18.91
CA GLY A 34 -12.82 7.95 19.16
C GLY A 34 -13.67 7.91 20.43
N LEU A 35 -14.43 6.83 20.63
CA LEU A 35 -15.24 6.62 21.83
C LEU A 35 -14.39 6.49 23.09
N THR A 36 -13.26 5.75 23.03
CA THR A 36 -12.35 5.61 24.19
C THR A 36 -11.75 6.95 24.60
N ILE A 37 -11.43 7.84 23.65
CA ILE A 37 -10.95 9.19 23.94
C ILE A 37 -12.06 10.00 24.61
N ILE A 38 -13.25 10.08 24.01
CA ILE A 38 -14.37 10.86 24.56
C ILE A 38 -14.72 10.40 25.99
N ILE A 39 -14.87 9.09 26.19
CA ILE A 39 -15.23 8.51 27.49
C ILE A 39 -14.08 8.64 28.49
N GLY A 40 -12.83 8.48 28.07
CA GLY A 40 -11.66 8.62 28.94
C GLY A 40 -11.46 10.04 29.47
N TYR A 41 -11.76 11.07 28.66
CA TYR A 41 -11.76 12.47 29.11
C TYR A 41 -13.01 12.86 29.90
N LEU A 42 -14.14 12.17 29.69
CA LEU A 42 -15.37 12.36 30.46
C LEU A 42 -15.35 11.62 31.81
N SER A 43 -14.52 10.57 31.95
CA SER A 43 -14.44 9.74 33.15
C SER A 43 -14.08 10.51 34.44
N PRO A 44 -13.16 11.50 34.44
CA PRO A 44 -12.90 12.34 35.62
C PRO A 44 -14.11 13.17 36.03
N LEU A 45 -14.93 13.62 35.06
CA LEU A 45 -16.17 14.36 35.34
C LEU A 45 -17.21 13.44 36.01
N LEU A 46 -17.35 12.20 35.54
CA LEU A 46 -18.15 11.16 36.20
C LEU A 46 -17.65 10.87 37.62
N GLY A 47 -16.34 11.02 37.85
CA GLY A 47 -15.75 10.89 39.19
C GLY A 47 -16.15 11.99 40.16
N VAL A 48 -16.41 13.20 39.68
CA VAL A 48 -16.96 14.30 40.49
C VAL A 48 -18.44 14.05 40.77
N LEU A 49 -19.21 13.55 39.79
CA LEU A 49 -20.62 13.18 39.96
C LEU A 49 -20.81 11.97 40.91
N ALA A 50 -19.78 11.16 41.13
CA ALA A 50 -19.80 10.11 42.13
C ALA A 50 -19.89 10.64 43.58
N GLN A 51 -19.53 11.91 43.82
CA GLN A 51 -19.71 12.55 45.13
C GLN A 51 -21.19 12.85 45.42
N THR A 52 -22.00 13.09 44.39
CA THR A 52 -23.45 13.35 44.54
C THR A 52 -24.30 12.08 44.41
N SER A 53 -23.84 11.08 43.66
CA SER A 53 -24.55 9.81 43.46
C SER A 53 -23.61 8.63 43.13
N PRO A 54 -23.03 7.95 44.14
CA PRO A 54 -22.03 6.92 43.93
C PRO A 54 -22.57 5.67 43.19
N ALA A 55 -23.82 5.29 43.46
CA ALA A 55 -24.44 4.10 42.87
C ALA A 55 -24.65 4.22 41.35
N LEU A 56 -25.08 5.39 40.87
CA LEU A 56 -25.29 5.65 39.45
C LEU A 56 -23.94 5.74 38.73
N ALA A 57 -22.96 6.45 39.30
CA ALA A 57 -21.63 6.57 38.74
C ALA A 57 -20.92 5.21 38.62
N GLN A 58 -20.99 4.36 39.66
CA GLN A 58 -20.41 3.02 39.63
C GLN A 58 -21.10 2.10 38.61
N SER A 59 -22.42 2.17 38.46
CA SER A 59 -23.16 1.34 37.50
C SER A 59 -22.85 1.71 36.06
N LEU A 60 -22.79 3.00 35.75
CA LEU A 60 -22.43 3.49 34.42
C LEU A 60 -20.98 3.13 34.05
N LEU A 61 -20.04 3.34 34.97
CA LEU A 61 -18.63 3.02 34.73
C LEU A 61 -18.36 1.53 34.60
N ARG A 62 -19.06 0.67 35.36
CA ARG A 62 -19.00 -0.79 35.17
C ARG A 62 -19.55 -1.21 33.80
N GLY A 63 -20.60 -0.55 33.31
CA GLY A 63 -21.10 -0.73 31.94
C GLY A 63 -20.06 -0.35 30.88
N PHE A 64 -19.32 0.74 31.08
CA PHE A 64 -18.25 1.12 30.16
C PHE A 64 -17.04 0.17 30.22
N VAL A 65 -16.73 -0.40 31.40
CA VAL A 65 -15.71 -1.45 31.55
C VAL A 65 -16.14 -2.75 30.86
N SER A 66 -17.41 -3.16 30.97
CA SER A 66 -17.89 -4.39 30.32
C SER A 66 -17.93 -4.27 28.79
N LEU A 67 -18.13 -3.05 28.26
CA LEU A 67 -18.00 -2.75 26.83
C LEU A 67 -16.53 -2.68 26.34
N GLY A 68 -15.55 -2.83 27.25
CA GLY A 68 -14.13 -2.74 26.94
C GLY A 68 -13.62 -1.30 26.73
N LEU A 69 -14.48 -0.29 26.88
CA LEU A 69 -14.14 1.10 26.64
C LEU A 69 -13.30 1.72 27.78
N LEU A 70 -13.34 1.10 28.96
CA LEU A 70 -12.56 1.51 30.13
C LEU A 70 -11.76 0.33 30.71
N PRO A 71 -10.58 0.59 31.28
CA PRO A 71 -9.77 -0.43 31.94
C PRO A 71 -10.47 -0.97 33.19
N TYR A 72 -10.36 -2.28 33.40
CA TYR A 72 -10.84 -2.91 34.63
C TYR A 72 -9.93 -2.54 35.81
N SER A 73 -10.50 -2.10 36.92
CA SER A 73 -9.77 -1.96 38.18
C SER A 73 -10.69 -2.14 39.38
N SER A 74 -10.10 -2.46 40.54
CA SER A 74 -10.81 -2.76 41.79
C SER A 74 -11.43 -1.52 42.44
N THR A 75 -10.92 -0.34 42.12
CA THR A 75 -11.29 0.92 42.75
C THR A 75 -11.74 1.94 41.72
N PHE A 76 -12.85 2.61 42.02
CA PHE A 76 -13.46 3.60 41.14
C PHE A 76 -12.50 4.74 40.74
N ALA A 77 -11.73 5.28 41.70
CA ALA A 77 -10.73 6.31 41.42
C ALA A 77 -9.67 5.85 40.41
N SER A 78 -9.26 4.57 40.50
CA SER A 78 -8.29 3.96 39.58
C SER A 78 -8.85 3.80 38.18
N ILE A 79 -10.15 3.50 38.02
CA ILE A 79 -10.83 3.45 36.71
C ILE A 79 -10.70 4.82 36.03
N CYS A 80 -11.02 5.90 36.74
CA CYS A 80 -10.99 7.24 36.16
C CYS A 80 -9.57 7.71 35.79
N SER A 81 -8.58 7.47 36.66
CA SER A 81 -7.19 7.84 36.37
C SER A 81 -6.59 7.02 35.22
N SER A 82 -6.84 5.72 35.17
CA SER A 82 -6.33 4.85 34.10
C SER A 82 -7.05 5.08 32.77
N ALA A 83 -8.34 5.42 32.79
CA ALA A 83 -9.08 5.84 31.60
C ALA A 83 -8.46 7.08 30.94
N TYR A 84 -8.11 8.08 31.74
CA TYR A 84 -7.44 9.30 31.27
C TYR A 84 -6.05 9.02 30.70
N VAL A 85 -5.26 8.17 31.37
CA VAL A 85 -3.93 7.75 30.87
C VAL A 85 -4.04 6.97 29.55
N ASN A 86 -5.04 6.09 29.41
CA ASN A 86 -5.24 5.37 28.15
C ASN A 86 -5.72 6.29 27.02
N ALA A 87 -6.60 7.24 27.32
CA ALA A 87 -7.07 8.23 26.34
C ALA A 87 -5.93 9.14 25.87
N THR A 88 -5.09 9.61 26.78
CA THR A 88 -3.89 10.41 26.43
C THR A 88 -2.90 9.61 25.59
N ALA A 89 -2.63 8.35 25.94
CA ALA A 89 -1.76 7.48 25.16
C ALA A 89 -2.31 7.23 23.74
N ALA A 90 -3.61 6.97 23.61
CA ALA A 90 -4.28 6.81 22.33
C ALA A 90 -4.20 8.08 21.48
N LEU A 91 -4.39 9.26 22.09
CA LEU A 91 -4.24 10.55 21.42
C LEU A 91 -2.81 10.80 20.95
N VAL A 92 -1.80 10.54 21.79
CA VAL A 92 -0.39 10.71 21.41
C VAL A 92 -0.03 9.79 20.23
N SER A 93 -0.52 8.54 20.24
CA SER A 93 -0.33 7.61 19.12
C SER A 93 -1.03 8.08 17.84
N MET A 94 -2.24 8.65 17.95
CA MET A 94 -2.96 9.25 16.82
C MET A 94 -2.26 10.50 16.29
N LEU A 95 -1.77 11.36 17.17
CA LEU A 95 -1.02 12.57 16.82
C LEU A 95 0.27 12.22 16.08
N ASN A 96 0.99 11.19 16.51
CA ASN A 96 2.19 10.71 15.81
C ASN A 96 1.87 10.34 14.35
N PHE A 97 0.76 9.64 14.13
CA PHE A 97 0.26 9.33 12.80
C PHE A 97 -0.13 10.58 12.00
N LEU A 98 -0.82 11.55 12.62
CA LEU A 98 -1.21 12.81 12.00
C LEU A 98 0.01 13.66 11.60
N VAL A 99 1.05 13.71 12.42
CA VAL A 99 2.31 14.41 12.11
C VAL A 99 2.98 13.80 10.89
N PHE A 100 3.15 12.46 10.88
CA PHE A 100 3.73 11.75 9.72
C PHE A 100 2.87 11.91 8.46
N TRP A 101 1.55 11.81 8.60
CA TRP A 101 0.62 11.98 7.49
C TRP A 101 0.64 13.41 6.94
N LEU A 102 0.65 14.44 7.76
CA LEU A 102 0.75 15.83 7.31
C LEU A 102 2.09 16.10 6.62
N MET A 103 3.18 15.55 7.16
CA MET A 103 4.53 15.65 6.56
C MET A 103 4.59 14.95 5.20
N THR A 104 4.01 13.77 5.07
CA THR A 104 4.00 13.00 3.82
C THR A 104 3.00 13.54 2.80
N ARG A 105 1.84 14.07 3.24
CA ARG A 105 0.84 14.71 2.38
C ARG A 105 1.35 16.03 1.79
N LYS A 106 2.22 16.74 2.52
CA LYS A 106 2.95 17.94 2.05
C LYS A 106 4.30 17.60 1.39
N SER A 107 4.61 16.34 1.13
CA SER A 107 5.76 15.97 0.29
C SER A 107 5.35 16.02 -1.19
N SER A 108 5.02 17.22 -1.65
CA SER A 108 4.93 17.49 -3.08
C SER A 108 6.35 17.41 -3.66
N ARG A 109 6.67 16.28 -4.31
CA ARG A 109 7.91 16.07 -5.09
C ARG A 109 9.16 16.61 -4.38
N THR A 110 9.73 15.79 -3.51
CA THR A 110 11.08 15.99 -2.98
C THR A 110 12.02 16.51 -4.08
N ARG A 111 12.85 17.50 -3.75
CA ARG A 111 13.83 18.12 -4.66
C ARG A 111 14.68 17.08 -5.41
N GLY A 112 14.90 15.92 -4.77
CA GLY A 112 15.54 14.73 -5.36
C GLY A 112 14.79 14.09 -6.55
N GLN A 113 13.45 14.01 -6.53
CA GLN A 113 12.68 13.49 -7.68
C GLN A 113 12.74 14.41 -8.90
N LYS A 114 12.87 15.74 -8.69
CA LYS A 114 13.05 16.70 -9.80
C LYS A 114 14.47 16.62 -10.37
N ALA A 115 15.49 16.45 -9.53
CA ALA A 115 16.87 16.25 -9.94
C ALA A 115 17.05 14.91 -10.69
N PHE A 116 16.46 13.83 -10.19
CA PHE A 116 16.48 12.51 -10.84
C PHE A 116 15.82 12.52 -12.21
N ARG A 117 14.64 13.16 -12.35
CA ARG A 117 13.99 13.34 -13.67
C ARG A 117 14.83 14.18 -14.64
N LYS A 118 15.61 15.13 -14.14
CA LYS A 118 16.52 15.95 -14.97
C LYS A 118 17.76 15.15 -15.39
N ALA A 119 18.33 14.34 -14.50
CA ALA A 119 19.43 13.43 -14.81
C ALA A 119 19.03 12.33 -15.82
N MET A 120 17.84 11.73 -15.67
CA MET A 120 17.32 10.73 -16.61
C MET A 120 17.12 11.28 -18.02
N LYS A 121 16.66 12.54 -18.15
CA LYS A 121 16.52 13.21 -19.45
C LYS A 121 17.86 13.51 -20.11
N VAL A 122 18.91 13.81 -19.35
CA VAL A 122 20.26 14.04 -19.89
C VAL A 122 20.86 12.72 -20.37
N GLN A 123 20.61 11.61 -19.67
CA GLN A 123 21.10 10.28 -20.06
C GLN A 123 20.39 9.72 -21.31
N GLN A 124 19.12 10.07 -21.54
CA GLN A 124 18.40 9.72 -22.76
C GLN A 124 18.84 10.51 -24.02
N GLY A 125 19.69 11.54 -23.87
CA GLY A 125 20.23 12.32 -24.98
C GLY A 125 21.51 11.75 -25.63
N HIS A 126 21.92 10.53 -25.25
CA HIS A 126 23.12 9.87 -25.77
C HIS A 126 22.83 8.44 -26.27
N GLY A 127 21.62 8.22 -26.81
CA GLY A 127 21.34 7.09 -27.69
C GLY A 127 21.48 7.55 -29.13
N THR A 128 22.47 7.02 -29.83
CA THR A 128 22.81 7.28 -31.24
C THR A 128 21.58 7.44 -32.13
N ALA A 129 21.43 8.64 -32.70
CA ALA A 129 20.55 8.90 -33.83
C ALA A 129 21.06 8.13 -35.05
N GLY A 130 20.55 6.90 -35.21
CA GLY A 130 20.63 6.15 -36.45
C GLY A 130 19.64 6.73 -37.45
N ASP A 131 20.20 7.15 -38.57
CA ASP A 131 19.59 7.57 -39.82
C ASP A 131 18.32 6.79 -40.21
N SER A 132 17.23 7.51 -40.53
CA SER A 132 16.26 7.06 -41.54
C SER A 132 15.33 8.22 -41.92
N GLN A 133 15.68 8.84 -43.03
CA GLN A 133 14.81 9.73 -43.80
C GLN A 133 13.52 9.00 -44.21
N ASN A 134 12.35 9.40 -43.70
CA ASN A 134 11.17 9.75 -44.51
C ASN A 134 10.01 10.16 -43.57
N GLY A 135 9.53 11.39 -43.71
CA GLY A 135 8.49 11.96 -42.87
C GLY A 135 7.09 11.40 -43.19
N ARG A 136 6.68 10.37 -42.44
CA ARG A 136 5.28 10.11 -42.11
C ARG A 136 5.17 9.94 -40.60
N PHE A 137 4.45 10.84 -39.95
CA PHE A 137 4.09 10.70 -38.55
C PHE A 137 3.07 9.56 -38.45
N GLU A 138 3.56 8.34 -38.35
CA GLU A 138 2.76 7.19 -37.98
C GLU A 138 2.41 7.34 -36.49
N LYS A 139 1.11 7.31 -36.17
CA LYS A 139 0.64 7.30 -34.78
C LYS A 139 1.32 6.11 -34.09
N ILE A 140 2.15 6.40 -33.08
CA ILE A 140 2.75 5.38 -32.23
C ILE A 140 1.61 4.68 -31.49
N ASN A 141 1.17 3.54 -32.02
CA ASN A 141 0.30 2.62 -31.29
C ASN A 141 1.06 2.21 -30.02
N PRO A 142 0.48 2.40 -28.81
CA PRO A 142 1.19 2.18 -27.55
C PRO A 142 1.44 0.69 -27.23
N VAL A 143 1.17 -0.21 -28.17
CA VAL A 143 1.41 -1.63 -28.01
C VAL A 143 2.68 -1.98 -28.78
N LYS A 144 3.83 -1.56 -28.25
CA LYS A 144 5.11 -2.06 -28.75
C LYS A 144 5.23 -3.50 -28.25
N ALA A 145 5.15 -4.47 -29.17
CA ALA A 145 5.42 -5.86 -28.86
C ALA A 145 6.80 -5.98 -28.19
N ARG A 146 6.82 -6.54 -26.98
CA ARG A 146 8.06 -6.78 -26.24
C ARG A 146 8.74 -8.07 -26.67
N HIS A 147 7.93 -9.04 -27.09
CA HIS A 147 8.36 -10.38 -27.45
C HIS A 147 8.17 -10.62 -28.94
N TYR A 148 9.23 -11.07 -29.62
CA TYR A 148 9.21 -11.41 -31.04
C TYR A 148 10.18 -12.57 -31.33
N CYS A 149 9.81 -13.41 -32.29
CA CYS A 149 10.67 -14.51 -32.70
C CYS A 149 11.79 -14.03 -33.64
N ALA A 150 13.04 -14.41 -33.37
CA ALA A 150 14.19 -14.06 -34.21
C ALA A 150 14.20 -14.74 -35.60
N VAL A 151 13.42 -15.81 -35.81
CA VAL A 151 13.39 -16.59 -37.06
C VAL A 151 12.21 -16.18 -37.96
N CYS A 152 10.99 -16.09 -37.42
CA CYS A 152 9.78 -15.80 -38.19
C CYS A 152 9.17 -14.43 -37.92
N HIS A 153 9.74 -13.64 -37.01
CA HIS A 153 9.30 -12.29 -36.67
C HIS A 153 7.86 -12.13 -36.17
N ARG A 154 7.15 -13.23 -35.86
CA ARG A 154 5.85 -13.17 -35.17
C ARG A 154 6.02 -12.53 -33.80
N THR A 155 5.07 -11.68 -33.44
CA THR A 155 5.05 -10.96 -32.17
C THR A 155 3.93 -11.45 -31.26
N GLU A 156 3.97 -11.08 -29.98
CA GLU A 156 2.88 -11.35 -29.02
C GLU A 156 1.51 -10.77 -29.42
N LEU A 157 1.49 -9.86 -30.41
CA LEU A 157 0.27 -9.22 -30.92
C LEU A 157 -0.37 -9.99 -32.07
N ASP A 158 0.43 -10.69 -32.87
CA ASP A 158 -0.05 -11.42 -34.05
C ASP A 158 -0.71 -12.76 -33.68
N ALA A 159 -0.24 -13.38 -32.59
CA ALA A 159 -0.78 -14.63 -32.08
C ALA A 159 -0.67 -14.69 -30.54
N PRO A 160 -1.73 -14.26 -29.80
CA PRO A 160 -1.69 -14.15 -28.34
C PRO A 160 -1.60 -15.50 -27.62
N ASN A 161 -1.74 -16.61 -28.34
CA ASN A 161 -1.66 -17.97 -27.84
C ASN A 161 -0.27 -18.61 -28.00
N LEU A 162 0.69 -17.93 -28.64
CA LEU A 162 2.06 -18.44 -28.80
C LEU A 162 2.92 -18.02 -27.60
N GLU A 163 3.67 -18.98 -27.06
CA GLU A 163 4.68 -18.70 -26.04
C GLU A 163 6.04 -18.38 -26.67
N PHE A 164 6.70 -17.36 -26.13
CA PHE A 164 8.06 -16.98 -26.49
C PHE A 164 9.02 -17.45 -25.38
N ARG A 165 10.05 -18.20 -25.77
CA ARG A 165 11.05 -18.77 -24.85
C ARG A 165 12.47 -18.46 -25.34
N PHE A 166 13.39 -18.31 -24.40
CA PHE A 166 14.81 -18.11 -24.70
C PHE A 166 15.50 -19.45 -24.96
N CYS A 167 16.49 -19.43 -25.87
CA CYS A 167 17.39 -20.55 -26.03
C CYS A 167 18.60 -20.41 -25.10
N SER A 168 18.83 -21.41 -24.25
CA SER A 168 19.97 -21.44 -23.33
C SER A 168 21.33 -21.68 -23.99
N LYS A 169 21.35 -22.06 -25.28
CA LYS A 169 22.56 -22.38 -26.04
C LYS A 169 23.03 -21.25 -26.97
N CYS A 170 22.18 -20.24 -27.18
CA CYS A 170 22.52 -19.09 -28.02
C CYS A 170 23.27 -18.03 -27.20
N ASP A 171 24.28 -17.41 -27.81
CA ASP A 171 24.95 -16.23 -27.28
C ASP A 171 24.07 -15.00 -27.57
N GLY A 172 23.25 -14.62 -26.59
CA GLY A 172 22.40 -13.44 -26.67
C GLY A 172 20.99 -13.69 -26.17
N ASN A 173 20.24 -12.60 -26.00
CA ASN A 173 18.90 -12.63 -25.44
C ASN A 173 17.82 -12.76 -26.54
N TYR A 174 17.97 -13.76 -27.41
CA TYR A 174 17.05 -14.02 -28.51
C TYR A 174 15.89 -14.91 -28.06
N GLU A 175 14.68 -14.48 -28.39
CA GLU A 175 13.45 -15.22 -28.12
C GLU A 175 12.98 -15.97 -29.37
N TYR A 176 12.42 -17.16 -29.16
CA TYR A 176 11.89 -18.03 -30.20
C TYR A 176 10.47 -18.45 -29.84
N CYS A 177 9.58 -18.58 -30.83
CA CYS A 177 8.29 -19.21 -30.62
C CYS A 177 8.45 -20.73 -30.40
N SER A 178 7.42 -21.39 -29.88
CA SER A 178 7.34 -22.85 -29.71
C SER A 178 7.82 -23.65 -30.93
N ASP A 179 7.51 -23.15 -32.13
CA ASP A 179 7.79 -23.83 -33.40
C ASP A 179 9.27 -23.73 -33.82
N HIS A 180 9.96 -22.66 -33.41
CA HIS A 180 11.36 -22.40 -33.78
C HIS A 180 12.36 -22.63 -32.64
N LEU A 181 11.89 -22.85 -31.40
CA LEU A 181 12.76 -23.04 -30.23
C LEU A 181 13.70 -24.24 -30.38
N TYR A 182 13.29 -25.31 -31.07
CA TYR A 182 14.10 -26.53 -31.22
C TYR A 182 14.68 -26.72 -32.64
N THR A 183 14.33 -25.85 -33.58
CA THR A 183 14.72 -25.96 -35.00
C THR A 183 15.61 -24.80 -35.46
N HIS A 184 15.85 -23.79 -34.62
CA HIS A 184 16.74 -22.68 -34.95
C HIS A 184 18.22 -23.09 -34.92
N VAL A 185 19.03 -22.40 -35.73
CA VAL A 185 20.49 -22.48 -35.67
C VAL A 185 20.97 -21.60 -34.52
N HIS A 186 21.78 -22.16 -33.63
CA HIS A 186 22.31 -21.41 -32.49
C HIS A 186 23.27 -20.31 -32.94
N VAL A 187 23.01 -19.08 -32.50
CA VAL A 187 23.90 -17.93 -32.70
C VAL A 187 25.01 -18.03 -31.67
N ARG A 188 26.28 -18.00 -32.10
CA ARG A 188 27.45 -17.96 -31.23
C ARG A 188 28.33 -16.79 -31.63
N ASN A 189 28.84 -16.03 -30.68
CA ASN A 189 29.61 -14.79 -30.92
C ASN A 189 31.03 -15.05 -31.48
N GLY A 190 31.32 -16.24 -32.01
CA GLY A 190 32.66 -16.68 -32.41
C GLY A 190 32.78 -17.24 -33.83
N ASN A 191 31.77 -17.11 -34.68
CA ASN A 191 31.85 -17.58 -36.07
C ASN A 191 31.91 -16.38 -37.03
N ASN A 192 33.12 -16.04 -37.47
CA ASN A 192 33.33 -15.37 -38.76
C ASN A 192 33.01 -16.33 -39.90
#